data_AF-A0A9X3UH27-F1
#
_entry.id   AF-A0A9X3UH27-F1
#
_cell.length_a   1.000
_cell.length_b   1.000
_cell.length_c   1.000
_cell.angle_alpha   90.00
_cell.angle_beta   90.00
_cell.angle_gamma   90.00
#
_symmetry.space_group_name_H-M   'P 1'
#
loop_
_entity.id
_entity.type
_entity.pdbx_description
1 polymer ?
#
loop_
_entity_poly.entity_id
_entity_poly.type
_entity_poly.pdbx_seq_one_letter_code
_entity_poly.pdbx_strand_id
1 'polypeptide(L)'
;MPISITMPALSPTMEEGNLAKWLVKEGDNVSSGDVIAEIETDKATMEVEAVDEGVVAKILVPEGTEGVKVNAPIAILAEEGEDASAAASASPAPAEPAPAAPAPTPAASEPAAVAPAAAPAVVTPAQNTAGGRIFSSPLARRIAAEAGLDLSAIKGTGPHGRIVRRDVDAAIAGGAKAAPAAAAPAPAAAPSDDQTLKLFEDGSYELVPHDNMRKTIAKRLVESKQTVPHFYLTVECELDGLLSLRKQLNESAPVRDDKPAFKLSVNDFVIKAMALALRDVPDANASWTESNMVMHKHSDVGVAVSIPGGLITPIVRQAELKSLSTISNEMKDLAGRARDRKLMPQEYQGGTTAVSNLGMFGVKEFSAVINPPHATILAVGAGEQRAVVKDGTLAVATVMSVTLSTDHRAVDGALGAQLLAAFKGYIENPFAMLV
;
A
#
# COMPACT_ATOMS: atom_id res chain seq x y z
N MET A 1 40.82 -13.38 10.45
CA MET A 1 39.45 -13.39 11.06
C MET A 1 38.47 -13.57 9.91
N PRO A 2 37.49 -14.49 9.99
CA PRO A 2 36.60 -14.75 8.87
C PRO A 2 35.82 -13.48 8.49
N ILE A 3 35.89 -13.08 7.22
CA ILE A 3 35.23 -11.89 6.70
C ILE A 3 33.82 -12.31 6.30
N SER A 4 32.80 -11.72 6.93
CA SER A 4 31.40 -12.00 6.59
C SER A 4 30.95 -11.09 5.46
N ILE A 5 30.63 -11.66 4.30
CA ILE A 5 29.95 -10.95 3.23
C ILE A 5 28.50 -10.77 3.67
N THR A 6 28.04 -9.53 3.74
CA THR A 6 26.66 -9.18 4.07
C THR A 6 25.87 -8.77 2.84
N MET A 7 24.55 -8.95 2.89
CA MET A 7 23.60 -8.46 1.89
C MET A 7 23.74 -6.94 1.71
N PRO A 8 24.20 -6.44 0.54
CA PRO A 8 24.44 -5.01 0.33
C PRO A 8 23.13 -4.25 0.11
N ALA A 9 23.12 -2.98 0.52
CA ALA A 9 22.02 -2.06 0.21
C ALA A 9 22.19 -1.53 -1.23
N LEU A 10 21.44 -2.07 -2.19
CA LEU A 10 21.49 -1.65 -3.59
C LEU A 10 20.62 -0.41 -3.89
N SER A 11 19.84 0.05 -2.90
CA SER A 11 19.05 1.29 -2.94
C SER A 11 18.91 1.87 -1.52
N PRO A 12 18.89 3.20 -1.35
CA PRO A 12 18.73 3.85 -0.04
C PRO A 12 17.38 3.56 0.66
N THR A 13 16.41 2.95 -0.03
CA THR A 13 15.13 2.51 0.55
C THR A 13 14.99 0.99 0.64
N MET A 14 16.06 0.24 0.39
CA MET A 14 16.04 -1.23 0.37
C MET A 14 16.18 -1.78 1.79
N GLU A 15 15.21 -2.57 2.23
CA GLU A 15 15.25 -3.28 3.52
C GLU A 15 15.56 -4.78 3.36
N GLU A 16 15.22 -5.37 2.22
CA GLU A 16 15.42 -6.78 1.87
C GLU A 16 15.64 -6.97 0.36
N GLY A 17 16.30 -8.06 -0.03
CA GLY A 17 16.57 -8.45 -1.43
C GLY A 17 16.57 -9.95 -1.63
N ASN A 18 16.38 -10.40 -2.88
CA ASN A 18 16.36 -11.83 -3.22
C ASN A 18 17.70 -12.23 -3.82
N LEU A 19 18.30 -13.32 -3.32
CA LEU A 19 19.54 -13.84 -3.87
C LEU A 19 19.20 -14.74 -5.06
N ALA A 20 19.31 -14.21 -6.28
CA ALA A 20 18.87 -14.91 -7.49
C ALA A 20 19.83 -16.03 -7.89
N LYS A 21 21.13 -15.77 -7.85
CA LYS A 21 22.14 -16.74 -8.28
C LYS A 21 23.53 -16.46 -7.68
N TRP A 22 24.26 -17.51 -7.33
CA TRP A 22 25.70 -17.39 -7.01
C TRP A 22 26.54 -17.60 -8.26
N LEU A 23 27.56 -16.75 -8.45
CA LEU A 23 28.55 -16.86 -9.53
C LEU A 23 29.86 -17.50 -9.07
N VAL A 24 30.03 -17.67 -7.76
CA VAL A 24 31.17 -18.32 -7.09
C VAL A 24 30.71 -19.53 -6.27
N LYS A 25 31.62 -20.48 -6.03
CA LYS A 25 31.38 -21.69 -5.23
C LYS A 25 32.23 -21.69 -3.97
N GLU A 26 31.85 -22.52 -3.00
CA GLU A 26 32.67 -22.78 -1.81
C GLU A 26 34.04 -23.33 -2.24
N GLY A 27 35.11 -22.68 -1.80
CA GLY A 27 36.50 -22.96 -2.14
C GLY A 27 37.09 -22.10 -3.26
N ASP A 28 36.31 -21.25 -3.92
CA ASP A 28 36.81 -20.35 -4.97
C ASP A 28 37.53 -19.13 -4.36
N ASN A 29 38.59 -18.66 -5.02
CA ASN A 29 39.33 -17.46 -4.64
C ASN A 29 38.70 -16.24 -5.31
N VAL A 30 38.38 -15.21 -4.52
CA VAL A 30 37.67 -14.00 -4.95
C VAL A 30 38.52 -12.77 -4.66
N SER A 31 38.64 -11.87 -5.64
CA SER A 31 39.35 -10.59 -5.50
C SER A 31 38.37 -9.42 -5.35
N SER A 32 38.85 -8.28 -4.86
CA SER A 32 38.02 -7.08 -4.71
C SER A 32 37.61 -6.57 -6.09
N GLY A 33 36.31 -6.41 -6.31
CA GLY A 33 35.70 -6.08 -7.60
C GLY A 33 35.22 -7.27 -8.43
N ASP A 34 35.43 -8.51 -7.99
CA ASP A 34 34.90 -9.69 -8.71
C ASP A 34 33.40 -9.86 -8.45
N VAL A 35 32.63 -10.17 -9.49
CA VAL A 35 31.19 -10.40 -9.37
C VAL A 35 30.92 -11.77 -8.74
N ILE A 36 30.29 -11.76 -7.56
CA ILE A 36 30.07 -12.96 -6.73
C ILE A 36 28.63 -13.50 -6.78
N ALA A 37 27.64 -12.64 -6.96
CA ALA A 37 26.23 -13.03 -6.95
C ALA A 37 25.36 -12.07 -7.75
N GLU A 38 24.21 -12.57 -8.24
CA GLU A 38 23.13 -11.77 -8.78
C GLU A 38 22.04 -11.63 -7.72
N ILE A 39 21.69 -10.39 -7.37
CA ILE A 39 20.57 -10.08 -6.47
C ILE A 39 19.42 -9.53 -7.31
N GLU A 40 18.25 -10.13 -7.15
CA GLU A 40 17.00 -9.61 -7.67
C GLU A 40 16.35 -8.69 -6.63
N THR A 41 16.14 -7.44 -7.02
CA THR A 41 15.40 -6.45 -6.24
C THR A 41 14.01 -6.24 -6.84
N ASP A 42 13.18 -5.44 -6.16
CA ASP A 42 11.86 -5.04 -6.66
C ASP A 42 11.92 -4.18 -7.94
N LYS A 43 13.11 -3.68 -8.34
CA LYS A 43 13.32 -2.81 -9.50
C LYS A 43 14.16 -3.42 -10.62
N ALA A 44 15.15 -4.25 -10.30
CA ALA A 44 16.08 -4.85 -11.26
C ALA A 44 16.87 -6.02 -10.65
N THR A 45 17.42 -6.89 -11.50
CA THR A 45 18.52 -7.78 -11.12
C THR A 45 19.82 -7.01 -11.22
N MET A 46 20.60 -7.01 -10.15
CA MET A 46 21.89 -6.32 -10.07
C MET A 46 22.99 -7.29 -9.64
N GLU A 47 24.16 -7.11 -10.23
CA GLU A 47 25.36 -7.87 -9.93
C GLU A 47 26.02 -7.31 -8.66
N VAL A 48 26.46 -8.21 -7.78
CA VAL A 48 27.16 -7.88 -6.54
C VAL A 48 28.63 -8.17 -6.73
N GLU A 49 29.44 -7.14 -6.55
CA GLU A 49 30.90 -7.25 -6.52
C GLU A 49 31.40 -7.53 -5.10
N ALA A 50 32.45 -8.34 -4.98
CA ALA A 50 33.13 -8.57 -3.71
C ALA A 50 33.89 -7.30 -3.28
N VAL A 51 33.69 -6.88 -2.05
CA VAL A 51 34.42 -5.74 -1.46
C VAL A 51 35.78 -6.20 -0.94
N ASP A 52 35.85 -7.42 -0.41
CA ASP A 52 37.00 -8.00 0.28
C ASP A 52 37.56 -9.21 -0.49
N GLU A 53 38.87 -9.46 -0.35
CA GLU A 53 39.60 -10.55 -1.02
C GLU A 53 39.69 -11.78 -0.11
N GLY A 54 39.53 -12.99 -0.68
CA GLY A 54 39.70 -14.23 0.07
C GLY A 54 39.07 -15.45 -0.58
N VAL A 55 39.14 -16.59 0.11
CA VAL A 55 38.54 -17.86 -0.35
C VAL A 55 37.14 -18.00 0.23
N VAL A 56 36.14 -18.31 -0.60
CA VAL A 56 34.75 -18.53 -0.15
C VAL A 56 34.70 -19.77 0.74
N ALA A 57 34.66 -19.58 2.07
CA ALA A 57 34.70 -20.66 3.03
C ALA A 57 33.34 -21.36 3.18
N LYS A 58 32.24 -20.60 3.14
CA LYS A 58 30.88 -21.14 3.25
C LYS A 58 29.81 -20.17 2.73
N ILE A 59 28.84 -20.70 1.99
CA ILE A 59 27.64 -19.96 1.58
C ILE A 59 26.55 -20.18 2.66
N LEU A 60 26.09 -19.10 3.29
CA LEU A 60 25.09 -19.16 4.37
C LEU A 60 23.66 -19.07 3.84
N VAL A 61 23.48 -18.40 2.69
CA VAL A 61 22.19 -18.22 2.04
C VAL A 61 22.20 -18.91 0.67
N PRO A 62 21.38 -19.96 0.46
CA PRO A 62 21.35 -20.67 -0.81
C PRO A 62 20.80 -19.80 -1.94
N GLU A 63 21.16 -20.13 -3.17
CA GLU A 63 20.59 -19.50 -4.37
C GLU A 63 19.06 -19.65 -4.42
N GLY A 64 18.37 -18.63 -4.93
CA GLY A 64 16.91 -18.56 -4.97
C GLY A 64 16.24 -18.18 -3.64
N THR A 65 16.99 -17.82 -2.60
CA THR A 65 16.41 -17.39 -1.32
C THR A 65 15.82 -15.98 -1.42
N GLU A 66 14.53 -15.86 -1.12
CA GLU A 66 13.79 -14.59 -1.11
C GLU A 66 13.86 -13.90 0.27
N GLY A 67 13.80 -12.56 0.29
CA GLY A 67 13.61 -11.77 1.51
C GLY A 67 14.81 -11.70 2.46
N VAL A 68 16.03 -11.73 1.91
CA VAL A 68 17.25 -11.59 2.70
C VAL A 68 17.41 -10.13 3.13
N LYS A 69 17.43 -9.88 4.44
CA LYS A 69 17.54 -8.51 4.99
C LYS A 69 18.88 -7.87 4.64
N VAL A 70 18.85 -6.57 4.36
CA VAL A 70 20.07 -5.77 4.20
C VAL A 70 20.94 -5.87 5.46
N ASN A 71 22.25 -6.00 5.27
CA ASN A 71 23.27 -6.29 6.29
C ASN A 71 23.23 -7.70 6.92
N ALA A 72 22.34 -8.60 6.48
CA ALA A 72 22.39 -10.00 6.92
C ALA A 72 23.59 -10.72 6.28
N PRO A 73 24.34 -11.57 7.03
CA PRO A 73 25.47 -12.33 6.47
C PRO A 73 24.98 -13.37 5.46
N ILE A 74 25.54 -13.33 4.24
CA ILE A 74 25.19 -14.21 3.11
C ILE A 74 26.27 -15.24 2.78
N ALA A 75 27.54 -14.93 3.05
CA ALA A 75 28.66 -15.85 2.89
C ALA A 75 29.84 -15.48 3.81
N ILE A 76 30.78 -16.40 3.99
CA ILE A 76 32.00 -16.19 4.79
C ILE A 76 33.23 -16.41 3.90
N LEU A 77 34.16 -15.47 3.92
CA LEU A 77 35.49 -15.55 3.30
C LEU A 77 36.55 -15.91 4.36
N ALA A 78 37.51 -16.76 3.97
CA ALA A 78 38.72 -17.06 4.74
C ALA A 78 39.94 -16.31 4.16
N GLU A 79 40.81 -15.81 5.04
CA GLU A 79 42.05 -15.12 4.65
C GLU A 79 43.13 -16.14 4.20
N GLU A 80 44.08 -15.68 3.38
CA GLU A 80 45.15 -16.50 2.80
C GLU A 80 46.06 -17.07 3.91
N GLY A 81 45.88 -18.36 4.22
CA GLY A 81 46.63 -19.09 5.25
C GLY A 81 45.77 -19.74 6.36
N GLU A 82 44.45 -19.56 6.37
CA GLU A 82 43.53 -20.27 7.28
C GLU A 82 42.81 -21.44 6.58
N ASP A 83 42.72 -22.58 7.28
CA ASP A 83 41.98 -23.77 6.82
C ASP A 83 40.48 -23.43 6.65
N ALA A 84 39.95 -23.56 5.43
CA ALA A 84 38.55 -23.27 5.09
C ALA A 84 37.54 -24.06 5.97
N SER A 85 37.96 -25.21 6.52
CA SER A 85 37.14 -26.02 7.44
C SER A 85 37.00 -25.41 8.85
N ALA A 86 37.99 -24.62 9.30
CA ALA A 86 37.96 -23.93 10.59
C ALA A 86 37.05 -22.69 10.54
N ALA A 87 37.07 -21.93 9.43
CA ALA A 87 36.20 -20.78 9.22
C ALA A 87 34.72 -21.17 9.04
N ALA A 88 34.43 -22.30 8.41
CA ALA A 88 33.07 -22.86 8.26
C ALA A 88 32.41 -23.31 9.59
N SER A 89 33.22 -23.48 10.65
CA SER A 89 32.78 -23.88 11.99
C SER A 89 32.50 -22.70 12.94
N ALA A 90 32.89 -21.48 12.55
CA ALA A 90 32.57 -20.25 13.26
C ALA A 90 31.15 -19.77 12.90
N SER A 91 30.14 -20.41 13.49
CA SER A 91 28.76 -19.93 13.45
C SER A 91 28.66 -18.62 14.27
N PRO A 92 28.09 -17.53 13.74
CA PRO A 92 27.76 -16.37 14.56
C PRO A 92 26.65 -16.79 15.53
N ALA A 93 26.93 -16.70 16.83
CA ALA A 93 25.90 -16.78 17.85
C ALA A 93 24.84 -15.69 17.62
N PRO A 94 23.54 -15.97 17.86
CA PRO A 94 22.51 -14.94 17.87
C PRO A 94 22.93 -13.79 18.80
N ALA A 95 22.82 -12.55 18.33
CA ALA A 95 23.03 -11.38 19.14
C ALA A 95 21.93 -11.30 20.22
N GLU A 96 22.26 -11.73 21.44
CA GLU A 96 21.51 -11.47 22.66
C GLU A 96 21.95 -10.09 23.23
N PRO A 97 21.03 -9.30 23.82
CA PRO A 97 21.31 -7.92 24.21
C PRO A 97 22.33 -7.83 25.36
N ALA A 98 23.18 -6.79 25.32
CA ALA A 98 24.22 -6.51 26.29
C ALA A 98 23.69 -6.38 27.75
N PRO A 99 24.35 -7.00 28.75
CA PRO A 99 24.04 -6.82 30.15
C PRO A 99 24.70 -5.55 30.72
N ALA A 100 23.89 -4.72 31.38
CA ALA A 100 24.35 -3.53 32.09
C ALA A 100 25.03 -3.88 33.43
N ALA A 101 26.12 -3.16 33.72
CA ALA A 101 26.93 -3.23 34.94
C ALA A 101 26.21 -2.61 36.18
N PRO A 102 26.70 -2.86 37.41
CA PRO A 102 25.88 -3.03 38.61
C PRO A 102 25.65 -1.75 39.44
N ALA A 103 24.54 -1.73 40.17
CA ALA A 103 24.27 -0.77 41.25
C ALA A 103 24.70 -1.34 42.62
N PRO A 104 25.20 -0.51 43.55
CA PRO A 104 25.67 -0.95 44.87
C PRO A 104 24.54 -1.10 45.89
N THR A 105 24.81 -1.96 46.86
CA THR A 105 24.05 -2.35 48.05
C THR A 105 23.76 -1.17 49.01
N PRO A 106 22.77 -1.31 49.91
CA PRO A 106 23.16 -1.51 51.30
C PRO A 106 22.30 -2.52 52.08
N ALA A 107 22.95 -3.16 53.05
CA ALA A 107 22.38 -4.05 54.06
C ALA A 107 22.40 -3.39 55.45
N ALA A 108 21.45 -3.85 56.28
CA ALA A 108 21.44 -3.92 57.76
C ALA A 108 21.17 -2.64 58.59
N SER A 109 20.50 -2.63 59.75
CA SER A 109 19.57 -3.54 60.46
C SER A 109 19.12 -2.84 61.77
N GLU A 110 17.82 -2.95 62.11
CA GLU A 110 17.23 -3.13 63.47
C GLU A 110 17.27 -1.99 64.55
N PRO A 111 16.46 -2.05 65.66
CA PRO A 111 15.73 -3.22 66.22
C PRO A 111 14.28 -3.03 66.73
N ALA A 112 13.64 -4.19 66.88
CA ALA A 112 12.79 -4.71 67.97
C ALA A 112 11.44 -4.04 68.39
N ALA A 113 10.51 -4.97 68.60
CA ALA A 113 9.11 -4.85 68.96
C ALA A 113 8.83 -4.78 70.47
N VAL A 114 7.61 -4.34 70.81
CA VAL A 114 6.91 -4.69 72.05
C VAL A 114 5.42 -4.90 71.73
N ALA A 115 4.85 -6.00 72.22
CA ALA A 115 3.42 -6.35 72.26
C ALA A 115 3.01 -6.46 73.76
N PRO A 116 1.76 -6.82 74.17
CA PRO A 116 0.50 -7.07 73.44
C PRO A 116 -0.77 -6.46 74.13
N ALA A 117 -1.97 -6.60 73.51
CA ALA A 117 -3.15 -7.30 74.08
C ALA A 117 -4.55 -6.76 73.66
N ALA A 118 -5.39 -7.75 73.30
CA ALA A 118 -6.87 -7.87 73.43
C ALA A 118 -7.84 -7.24 72.39
N ALA A 119 -8.64 -8.15 71.82
CA ALA A 119 -9.68 -8.04 70.77
C ALA A 119 -11.08 -7.71 71.36
N PRO A 120 -12.24 -7.79 70.63
CA PRO A 120 -12.50 -8.03 69.19
C PRO A 120 -13.59 -7.13 68.51
N ALA A 121 -13.57 -7.15 67.15
CA ALA A 121 -14.67 -7.00 66.15
C ALA A 121 -15.55 -5.72 66.17
N VAL A 122 -15.86 -4.99 65.09
CA VAL A 122 -16.19 -5.34 63.69
C VAL A 122 -15.97 -4.08 62.79
N VAL A 123 -15.80 -4.31 61.47
CA VAL A 123 -15.79 -3.41 60.28
C VAL A 123 -14.46 -2.82 59.78
N THR A 124 -13.79 -3.57 58.91
CA THR A 124 -12.72 -3.12 58.00
C THR A 124 -13.31 -2.36 56.79
N PRO A 125 -12.72 -1.24 56.34
CA PRO A 125 -13.01 -0.67 55.02
C PRO A 125 -12.27 -1.46 53.93
N ALA A 126 -13.00 -1.92 52.93
CA ALA A 126 -12.48 -2.67 51.79
C ALA A 126 -11.48 -1.85 50.96
N GLN A 127 -10.34 -2.47 50.63
CA GLN A 127 -9.49 -2.05 49.53
C GLN A 127 -10.18 -2.47 48.22
N ASN A 128 -10.30 -1.54 47.26
CA ASN A 128 -10.84 -1.85 45.93
C ASN A 128 -9.81 -2.67 45.14
N THR A 129 -10.06 -3.97 45.02
CA THR A 129 -9.41 -4.84 44.03
C THR A 129 -10.07 -4.68 42.66
N ALA A 130 -9.24 -4.84 41.63
CA ALA A 130 -9.57 -4.78 40.21
C ALA A 130 -10.83 -5.59 39.86
N GLY A 131 -11.82 -4.94 39.23
CA GLY A 131 -13.02 -5.56 38.64
C GLY A 131 -14.39 -5.10 39.19
N GLY A 132 -14.44 -4.37 40.32
CA GLY A 132 -15.68 -3.88 40.92
C GLY A 132 -16.14 -2.50 40.45
N ARG A 133 -17.45 -2.24 40.43
CA ARG A 133 -18.07 -0.94 40.06
C ARG A 133 -17.55 0.18 40.96
N ILE A 134 -16.77 1.11 40.40
CA ILE A 134 -16.23 2.26 41.12
C ILE A 134 -17.37 3.20 41.53
N PHE A 135 -17.59 3.35 42.84
CA PHE A 135 -18.56 4.30 43.39
C PHE A 135 -17.97 5.71 43.36
N SER A 136 -18.38 6.53 42.38
CA SER A 136 -17.99 7.93 42.25
C SER A 136 -19.20 8.84 42.04
N SER A 137 -19.13 10.08 42.53
CA SER A 137 -20.13 11.10 42.21
C SER A 137 -20.02 11.54 40.73
N PRO A 138 -21.12 11.93 40.06
CA PRO A 138 -21.07 12.38 38.67
C PRO A 138 -20.10 13.55 38.44
N LEU A 139 -19.98 14.44 39.42
CA LEU A 139 -19.07 15.58 39.38
C LEU A 139 -17.61 15.13 39.47
N ALA A 140 -17.29 14.20 40.39
CA ALA A 140 -15.94 13.65 40.50
C ALA A 140 -15.50 12.91 39.24
N ARG A 141 -16.41 12.18 38.58
CA ARG A 141 -16.12 11.48 37.33
C ARG A 141 -15.77 12.43 36.18
N ARG A 142 -16.48 13.56 36.08
CA ARG A 142 -16.21 14.56 35.06
C ARG A 142 -14.85 15.23 35.26
N ILE A 143 -14.56 15.66 36.49
CA ILE A 143 -13.29 16.32 36.82
C ILE A 143 -12.10 15.38 36.64
N ALA A 144 -12.25 14.10 37.02
CA ALA A 144 -11.20 13.11 36.82
C ALA A 144 -10.94 12.83 35.33
N ALA A 145 -11.99 12.78 34.49
CA ALA A 145 -11.84 12.62 33.06
C ALA A 145 -11.15 13.82 32.39
N GLU A 146 -11.51 15.04 32.79
CA GLU A 146 -10.87 16.28 32.31
C GLU A 146 -9.38 16.36 32.72
N ALA A 147 -9.04 15.84 33.90
CA ALA A 147 -7.68 15.81 34.42
C ALA A 147 -6.87 14.54 34.04
N GLY A 148 -7.45 13.62 33.25
CA GLY A 148 -6.77 12.38 32.85
C GLY A 148 -6.45 11.40 34.00
N LEU A 149 -7.22 11.46 35.09
CA LEU A 149 -7.02 10.65 36.30
C LEU A 149 -7.88 9.39 36.29
N ASP A 150 -7.26 8.26 36.62
CA ASP A 150 -7.99 7.03 36.88
C ASP A 150 -8.61 7.05 38.29
N LEU A 151 -9.94 7.00 38.33
CA LEU A 151 -10.71 6.93 39.57
C LEU A 151 -10.41 5.66 40.37
N SER A 152 -9.89 4.59 39.76
CA SER A 152 -9.54 3.36 40.47
C SER A 152 -8.39 3.57 41.47
N ALA A 153 -7.52 4.55 41.20
CA ALA A 153 -6.37 4.91 42.05
C ALA A 153 -6.73 5.93 43.15
N ILE A 154 -7.95 6.47 43.14
CA ILE A 154 -8.38 7.51 44.09
C ILE A 154 -9.21 6.88 45.20
N LYS A 155 -8.73 6.98 46.44
CA LYS A 155 -9.47 6.53 47.62
C LYS A 155 -10.61 7.51 47.93
N GLY A 156 -11.85 7.06 47.80
CA GLY A 156 -13.04 7.86 48.08
C GLY A 156 -13.27 8.08 49.57
N THR A 157 -13.54 9.32 49.97
CA THR A 157 -13.84 9.70 51.37
C THR A 157 -15.33 9.93 51.64
N GLY A 158 -16.19 9.81 50.62
CA GLY A 158 -17.64 9.98 50.74
C GLY A 158 -18.36 8.78 51.36
N PRO A 159 -19.68 8.91 51.63
CA PRO A 159 -20.50 7.83 52.18
C PRO A 159 -20.40 6.55 51.35
N HIS A 160 -20.23 5.41 52.01
CA HIS A 160 -19.96 4.10 51.40
C HIS A 160 -18.67 4.02 50.55
N GLY A 161 -17.66 4.84 50.84
CA GLY A 161 -16.39 4.85 50.11
C GLY A 161 -16.47 5.53 48.74
N ARG A 162 -17.49 6.39 48.53
CA ARG A 162 -17.71 7.09 47.27
C ARG A 162 -16.65 8.15 47.02
N ILE A 163 -16.09 8.19 45.81
CA ILE A 163 -15.18 9.24 45.37
C ILE A 163 -15.97 10.53 45.13
N VAL A 164 -15.65 11.55 45.91
CA VAL A 164 -16.25 12.89 45.80
C VAL A 164 -15.26 13.88 45.19
N ARG A 165 -15.76 15.04 44.76
CA ARG A 165 -14.96 16.08 44.10
C ARG A 165 -13.64 16.38 44.84
N ARG A 166 -13.70 16.52 46.17
CA ARG A 166 -12.54 16.82 47.01
C ARG A 166 -11.43 15.77 46.90
N ASP A 167 -11.77 14.51 46.68
CA ASP A 167 -10.78 13.42 46.54
C ASP A 167 -10.04 13.53 45.20
N VAL A 168 -10.74 13.93 44.15
CA VAL A 168 -10.17 14.16 42.81
C VAL A 168 -9.31 15.44 42.82
N ASP A 169 -9.81 16.53 43.42
CA ASP A 169 -9.05 17.78 43.54
C ASP A 169 -7.78 17.58 44.38
N ALA A 170 -7.83 16.75 45.43
CA ALA A 170 -6.65 16.38 46.22
C ALA A 170 -5.67 15.49 45.44
N ALA A 171 -6.16 14.58 44.60
CA ALA A 171 -5.30 13.77 43.72
C ALA A 171 -4.59 14.62 42.66
N ILE A 172 -5.29 15.62 42.09
CA ILE A 172 -4.71 16.60 41.16
C ILE A 172 -3.63 17.43 41.87
N ALA A 173 -3.93 17.96 43.05
CA ALA A 173 -2.99 18.77 43.83
C ALA A 173 -1.77 17.97 44.34
N GLY A 174 -1.95 16.66 44.55
CA GLY A 174 -0.89 15.73 44.97
C GLY A 174 0.06 15.27 43.85
N GLY A 175 -0.10 15.78 42.62
CA GLY A 175 0.78 15.44 41.50
C GLY A 175 0.56 14.02 40.96
N ALA A 176 -0.64 13.45 41.11
CA ALA A 176 -0.96 12.16 40.55
C ALA A 176 -0.81 12.20 39.01
N LYS A 177 0.10 11.38 38.50
CA LYS A 177 0.47 11.34 37.09
C LYS A 177 -0.70 10.77 36.28
N ALA A 178 -1.04 11.44 35.17
CA ALA A 178 -2.05 10.97 34.24
C ALA A 178 -1.79 9.51 33.86
N ALA A 179 -2.84 8.68 33.87
CA ALA A 179 -2.71 7.30 33.40
C ALA A 179 -2.29 7.31 31.92
N PRO A 180 -1.42 6.37 31.48
CA PRO A 180 -1.18 6.18 30.05
C PRO A 180 -2.53 6.03 29.36
N ALA A 181 -2.80 6.85 28.34
CA ALA A 181 -4.01 6.74 27.56
C ALA A 181 -4.18 5.28 27.14
N ALA A 182 -5.33 4.67 27.46
CA ALA A 182 -5.65 3.33 27.03
C ALA A 182 -5.50 3.31 25.50
N ALA A 183 -4.53 2.55 25.01
CA ALA A 183 -4.33 2.37 23.58
C ALA A 183 -5.66 1.89 22.99
N ALA A 184 -6.10 2.57 21.92
CA ALA A 184 -7.26 2.12 21.16
C ALA A 184 -7.08 0.63 20.82
N PRO A 185 -8.14 -0.20 20.90
CA PRO A 185 -8.02 -1.61 20.55
C PRO A 185 -7.45 -1.73 19.14
N ALA A 186 -6.31 -2.42 19.03
CA ALA A 186 -5.67 -2.67 17.74
C ALA A 186 -6.68 -3.40 16.83
N PRO A 187 -6.69 -3.10 15.51
CA PRO A 187 -7.49 -3.87 14.56
C PRO A 187 -7.20 -5.36 14.72
N ALA A 188 -8.24 -6.19 14.70
CA ALA A 188 -8.07 -7.65 14.74
C ALA A 188 -7.12 -8.08 13.61
N ALA A 189 -6.02 -8.73 13.96
CA ALA A 189 -5.08 -9.27 12.99
C ALA A 189 -5.79 -10.29 12.08
N ALA A 190 -5.44 -10.29 10.79
CA ALA A 190 -5.91 -11.33 9.88
C ALA A 190 -5.48 -12.71 10.39
N PRO A 191 -6.30 -13.76 10.19
CA PRO A 191 -5.94 -15.13 10.57
C PRO A 191 -4.65 -15.55 9.85
N SER A 192 -3.81 -16.33 10.54
CA SER A 192 -2.58 -16.85 9.93
C SER A 192 -2.88 -17.88 8.84
N ASP A 193 -1.89 -18.15 7.99
CA ASP A 193 -2.00 -19.17 6.94
C ASP A 193 -2.42 -20.53 7.52
N ASP A 194 -1.74 -21.00 8.58
CA ASP A 194 -2.09 -22.24 9.28
C ASP A 194 -3.51 -22.25 9.84
N GLN A 195 -4.00 -21.12 10.33
CA GLN A 195 -5.37 -20.99 10.82
C GLN A 195 -6.38 -21.07 9.68
N THR A 196 -6.04 -20.49 8.52
CA THR A 196 -6.89 -20.49 7.32
C THR A 196 -6.92 -21.89 6.68
N LEU A 197 -5.78 -22.56 6.57
CA LEU A 197 -5.67 -23.88 5.95
C LEU A 197 -6.42 -24.95 6.75
N LYS A 198 -6.43 -24.87 8.08
CA LYS A 198 -7.20 -25.76 8.96
C LYS A 198 -8.72 -25.72 8.74
N LEU A 199 -9.23 -24.75 7.98
CA LEU A 199 -10.66 -24.66 7.63
C LEU A 199 -11.03 -25.53 6.41
N PHE A 200 -10.06 -26.11 5.71
CA PHE A 200 -10.27 -26.92 4.52
C PHE A 200 -9.78 -28.34 4.76
N GLU A 201 -10.43 -29.33 4.14
CA GLU A 201 -10.01 -30.73 4.25
C GLU A 201 -8.70 -30.96 3.49
N ASP A 202 -7.79 -31.72 4.09
CA ASP A 202 -6.50 -32.06 3.47
C ASP A 202 -6.71 -32.73 2.10
N GLY A 203 -6.03 -32.23 1.07
CA GLY A 203 -6.14 -32.72 -0.30
C GLY A 203 -7.32 -32.16 -1.10
N SER A 204 -8.15 -31.28 -0.51
CA SER A 204 -9.23 -30.57 -1.23
C SER A 204 -8.75 -29.33 -2.00
N TYR A 205 -7.48 -28.94 -1.86
CA TYR A 205 -6.91 -27.73 -2.44
C TYR A 205 -5.50 -27.94 -2.98
N GLU A 206 -5.11 -27.07 -3.90
CA GLU A 206 -3.74 -26.94 -4.42
C GLU A 206 -3.15 -25.61 -3.98
N LEU A 207 -1.93 -25.63 -3.44
CA LEU A 207 -1.21 -24.42 -3.07
C LEU A 207 -0.42 -23.90 -4.27
N VAL A 208 -0.81 -22.72 -4.75
CA VAL A 208 -0.06 -21.98 -5.77
C VAL A 208 0.69 -20.83 -5.08
N PRO A 209 2.04 -20.88 -5.00
CA PRO A 209 2.83 -19.83 -4.37
C PRO A 209 2.60 -18.47 -5.03
N HIS A 210 2.60 -17.41 -4.23
CA HIS A 210 2.54 -16.05 -4.75
C HIS A 210 3.90 -15.61 -5.29
N ASP A 211 3.92 -15.12 -6.53
CA ASP A 211 5.08 -14.42 -7.06
C ASP A 211 5.23 -13.02 -6.44
N ASN A 212 6.43 -12.43 -6.56
CA ASN A 212 6.72 -11.11 -5.99
C ASN A 212 5.84 -9.99 -6.57
N MET A 213 5.43 -10.12 -7.83
CA MET A 213 4.51 -9.19 -8.46
C MET A 213 3.13 -9.21 -7.77
N ARG A 214 2.57 -10.38 -7.51
CA ARG A 214 1.28 -10.56 -6.82
C ARG A 214 1.35 -10.07 -5.39
N LYS A 215 2.42 -10.40 -4.65
CA LYS A 215 2.64 -9.88 -3.28
C LYS A 215 2.63 -8.35 -3.28
N THR A 216 3.33 -7.72 -4.22
CA THR A 216 3.40 -6.25 -4.35
C THR A 216 2.05 -5.63 -4.70
N ILE A 217 1.31 -6.20 -5.66
CA ILE A 217 -0.03 -5.74 -6.04
C ILE A 217 -0.98 -5.84 -4.84
N ALA A 218 -0.98 -6.97 -4.13
CA ALA A 218 -1.83 -7.18 -2.97
C ALA A 218 -1.55 -6.14 -1.87
N LYS A 219 -0.27 -5.91 -1.53
CA LYS A 219 0.14 -4.88 -0.56
C LYS A 219 -0.39 -3.49 -0.95
N ARG A 220 -0.19 -3.07 -2.20
CA ARG A 220 -0.65 -1.75 -2.70
C ARG A 220 -2.17 -1.60 -2.72
N LEU A 221 -2.91 -2.64 -3.11
CA LEU A 221 -4.37 -2.61 -3.13
C LEU A 221 -4.94 -2.49 -1.72
N VAL A 222 -4.39 -3.24 -0.76
CA VAL A 222 -4.79 -3.17 0.65
C VAL A 222 -4.48 -1.78 1.21
N GLU A 223 -3.25 -1.29 1.01
CA GLU A 223 -2.83 0.04 1.46
C GLU A 223 -3.75 1.13 0.91
N SER A 224 -4.00 1.15 -0.41
CA SER A 224 -4.91 2.11 -1.04
C SER A 224 -6.31 2.02 -0.46
N LYS A 225 -6.88 0.82 -0.35
CA LYS A 225 -8.27 0.65 0.06
C LYS A 225 -8.50 0.95 1.55
N GLN A 226 -7.48 0.79 2.37
CA GLN A 226 -7.52 1.13 3.80
C GLN A 226 -7.28 2.61 4.07
N THR A 227 -6.42 3.28 3.28
CA THR A 227 -5.96 4.64 3.58
C THR A 227 -6.65 5.72 2.75
N VAL A 228 -7.08 5.40 1.52
CA VAL A 228 -7.76 6.34 0.63
C VAL A 228 -9.26 6.27 0.87
N PRO A 229 -9.91 7.37 1.30
CA PRO A 229 -11.37 7.42 1.43
C PRO A 229 -11.99 7.49 0.04
N HIS A 230 -12.29 6.32 -0.53
CA HIS A 230 -12.87 6.20 -1.87
C HIS A 230 -14.30 6.72 -1.90
N PHE A 231 -14.58 7.57 -2.89
CA PHE A 231 -15.92 8.00 -3.25
C PHE A 231 -16.22 7.63 -4.69
N TYR A 232 -17.48 7.31 -4.98
CA TYR A 232 -17.88 6.71 -6.25
C TYR A 232 -19.00 7.51 -6.89
N LEU A 233 -18.82 7.86 -8.16
CA LEU A 233 -19.78 8.57 -8.99
C LEU A 233 -19.99 7.81 -10.29
N THR A 234 -21.25 7.52 -10.65
CA THR A 234 -21.58 6.85 -11.91
C THR A 234 -22.40 7.79 -12.80
N VAL A 235 -22.06 7.83 -14.09
CA VAL A 235 -22.88 8.45 -15.13
C VAL A 235 -23.02 7.50 -16.32
N GLU A 236 -24.05 7.73 -17.13
CA GLU A 236 -24.26 7.03 -18.40
C GLU A 236 -23.94 7.97 -19.56
N CYS A 237 -23.24 7.47 -20.57
CA CYS A 237 -22.87 8.22 -21.77
C CYS A 237 -23.43 7.55 -23.02
N GLU A 238 -24.04 8.32 -23.91
CA GLU A 238 -24.41 7.84 -25.24
C GLU A 238 -23.18 7.77 -26.17
N LEU A 239 -22.97 6.62 -26.82
CA LEU A 239 -21.80 6.36 -27.66
C LEU A 239 -22.06 6.51 -29.16
N ASP A 240 -23.30 6.70 -29.61
CA ASP A 240 -23.63 6.60 -31.04
C ASP A 240 -22.84 7.62 -31.90
N GLY A 241 -22.68 8.86 -31.40
CA GLY A 241 -21.85 9.88 -32.06
C GLY A 241 -20.37 9.46 -32.14
N LEU A 242 -19.82 8.95 -31.04
CA LEU A 242 -18.44 8.45 -30.95
C LEU A 242 -18.20 7.26 -31.89
N LEU A 243 -19.11 6.29 -31.91
CA LEU A 243 -19.01 5.12 -32.77
C LEU A 243 -19.05 5.50 -34.26
N SER A 244 -19.92 6.45 -34.61
CA SER A 244 -19.99 7.01 -35.97
C SER A 244 -18.68 7.71 -36.36
N LEU A 245 -18.17 8.62 -35.52
CA LEU A 245 -16.92 9.33 -35.79
C LEU A 245 -15.73 8.37 -35.88
N ARG A 246 -15.62 7.41 -34.96
CA ARG A 246 -14.57 6.38 -34.98
C ARG A 246 -14.58 5.60 -36.28
N LYS A 247 -15.76 5.22 -36.77
CA LYS A 247 -15.90 4.51 -38.06
C LYS A 247 -15.36 5.37 -39.20
N GLN A 248 -15.81 6.62 -39.30
CA GLN A 248 -15.35 7.55 -40.35
C GLN A 248 -13.84 7.79 -40.30
N LEU A 249 -13.28 8.01 -39.11
CA LEU A 249 -11.83 8.23 -38.94
C LEU A 249 -11.01 7.00 -39.34
N ASN A 250 -11.43 5.80 -38.94
CA ASN A 250 -10.75 4.57 -39.31
C ASN A 250 -10.85 4.25 -40.81
N GLU A 251 -11.97 4.57 -41.46
CA GLU A 251 -12.13 4.43 -42.92
C GLU A 251 -11.28 5.45 -43.69
N SER A 252 -11.07 6.65 -43.11
CA SER A 252 -10.22 7.69 -43.69
C SER A 252 -8.72 7.53 -43.39
N ALA A 253 -8.34 6.54 -42.59
CA ALA A 253 -6.96 6.38 -42.14
C ALA A 253 -6.03 6.13 -43.35
N PRO A 254 -4.97 6.95 -43.54
CA PRO A 254 -4.03 6.75 -44.63
C PRO A 254 -3.40 5.35 -44.57
N VAL A 255 -3.41 4.63 -45.68
CA VAL A 255 -2.81 3.30 -45.78
C VAL A 255 -1.35 3.43 -46.25
N ARG A 256 -0.43 2.81 -45.52
CA ARG A 256 0.98 2.66 -45.89
C ARG A 256 1.37 1.20 -45.69
N ASP A 257 2.02 0.59 -46.68
CA ASP A 257 2.45 -0.82 -46.62
C ASP A 257 1.32 -1.79 -46.23
N ASP A 258 0.16 -1.65 -46.88
CA ASP A 258 -1.09 -2.41 -46.63
C ASP A 258 -1.60 -2.36 -45.19
N LYS A 259 -1.15 -1.37 -44.40
CA LYS A 259 -1.59 -1.15 -43.03
C LYS A 259 -2.11 0.28 -42.86
N PRO A 260 -3.27 0.47 -42.21
CA PRO A 260 -3.72 1.81 -41.87
C PRO A 260 -2.74 2.43 -40.86
N ALA A 261 -2.42 3.72 -41.03
CA ALA A 261 -1.48 4.45 -40.19
C ALA A 261 -1.88 4.48 -38.69
N PHE A 262 -3.17 4.28 -38.41
CA PHE A 262 -3.71 4.10 -37.07
C PHE A 262 -5.01 3.26 -37.13
N LYS A 263 -5.43 2.69 -35.99
CA LYS A 263 -6.73 2.02 -35.85
C LYS A 263 -7.32 2.39 -34.49
N LEU A 264 -8.19 3.39 -34.49
CA LEU A 264 -8.81 3.93 -33.29
C LEU A 264 -9.79 2.93 -32.67
N SER A 265 -9.62 2.71 -31.37
CA SER A 265 -10.53 1.99 -30.49
C SER A 265 -11.42 2.97 -29.72
N VAL A 266 -12.48 2.48 -29.06
CA VAL A 266 -13.26 3.35 -28.13
C VAL A 266 -12.38 3.80 -26.96
N ASN A 267 -11.44 2.95 -26.52
CA ASN A 267 -10.55 3.26 -25.41
C ASN A 267 -9.66 4.47 -25.70
N ASP A 268 -9.25 4.69 -26.96
CA ASP A 268 -8.44 5.85 -27.34
C ASP A 268 -9.21 7.17 -27.15
N PHE A 269 -10.52 7.16 -27.44
CA PHE A 269 -11.40 8.30 -27.16
C PHE A 269 -11.63 8.48 -25.66
N VAL A 270 -11.77 7.40 -24.90
CA VAL A 270 -11.90 7.48 -23.43
C VAL A 270 -10.65 8.12 -22.81
N ILE A 271 -9.46 7.69 -23.21
CA ILE A 271 -8.18 8.26 -22.75
C ILE A 271 -8.14 9.76 -23.09
N LYS A 272 -8.44 10.11 -24.34
CA LYS A 272 -8.44 11.51 -24.79
C LYS A 272 -9.46 12.35 -24.04
N ALA A 273 -10.69 11.86 -23.90
CA ALA A 273 -11.77 12.53 -23.19
C ALA A 273 -11.43 12.77 -21.71
N MET A 274 -10.86 11.77 -21.03
CA MET A 274 -10.44 11.91 -19.64
C MET A 274 -9.32 12.96 -19.49
N ALA A 275 -8.35 12.95 -20.41
CA ALA A 275 -7.27 13.94 -20.40
C ALA A 275 -7.77 15.37 -20.66
N LEU A 276 -8.69 15.56 -21.61
CA LEU A 276 -9.30 16.86 -21.86
C LEU A 276 -10.21 17.31 -20.73
N ALA A 277 -10.96 16.39 -20.11
CA ALA A 277 -11.78 16.70 -18.94
C ALA A 277 -10.93 17.17 -17.75
N LEU A 278 -9.77 16.56 -17.51
CA LEU A 278 -8.82 17.02 -16.49
C LEU A 278 -8.16 18.36 -16.83
N ARG A 279 -7.94 18.66 -18.12
CA ARG A 279 -7.51 20.00 -18.56
C ARG A 279 -8.57 21.06 -18.24
N ASP A 280 -9.84 20.74 -18.48
CA ASP A 280 -10.95 21.67 -18.29
C ASP A 280 -11.37 21.82 -16.82
N VAL A 281 -11.11 20.79 -16.02
CA VAL A 281 -11.33 20.75 -14.57
C VAL A 281 -10.00 20.51 -13.86
N PRO A 282 -9.07 21.49 -13.89
CA PRO A 282 -7.69 21.31 -13.39
C PRO A 282 -7.63 21.04 -11.89
N ASP A 283 -8.63 21.48 -11.13
CA ASP A 283 -8.74 21.20 -9.69
C ASP A 283 -8.90 19.70 -9.41
N ALA A 284 -9.44 18.92 -10.35
CA ALA A 284 -9.54 17.48 -10.23
C ALA A 284 -8.26 16.74 -10.67
N ASN A 285 -7.33 17.43 -11.30
CA ASN A 285 -6.05 16.89 -11.75
C ASN A 285 -4.99 16.97 -10.66
N ALA A 286 -5.18 16.18 -9.60
CA ALA A 286 -4.36 16.25 -8.39
C ALA A 286 -3.83 14.89 -7.94
N SER A 287 -2.84 14.91 -7.04
CA SER A 287 -2.42 13.77 -6.21
C SER A 287 -2.35 14.20 -4.75
N TRP A 288 -2.74 13.31 -3.84
CA TRP A 288 -2.65 13.54 -2.40
C TRP A 288 -1.26 13.15 -1.87
N THR A 289 -0.63 14.05 -1.13
CA THR A 289 0.53 13.74 -0.27
C THR A 289 0.22 14.21 1.15
N GLU A 290 0.94 13.71 2.15
CA GLU A 290 0.67 14.05 3.56
C GLU A 290 0.76 15.56 3.85
N SER A 291 1.67 16.25 3.19
CA SER A 291 1.92 17.68 3.43
C SER A 291 1.21 18.60 2.44
N ASN A 292 0.97 18.14 1.21
CA ASN A 292 0.49 19.00 0.12
C ASN A 292 -0.44 18.25 -0.86
N MET A 293 -1.33 19.00 -1.49
CA MET A 293 -2.00 18.55 -2.70
C MET A 293 -1.12 18.89 -3.91
N VAL A 294 -0.74 17.88 -4.69
CA VAL A 294 0.08 18.05 -5.89
C VAL A 294 -0.86 18.32 -7.06
N MET A 295 -0.91 19.58 -7.51
CA MET A 295 -1.72 19.99 -8.67
C MET A 295 -0.94 19.80 -9.97
N HIS A 296 -1.45 18.96 -10.87
CA HIS A 296 -0.76 18.59 -12.10
C HIS A 296 -1.10 19.54 -13.25
N LYS A 297 -0.07 19.94 -14.01
CA LYS A 297 -0.23 20.81 -15.19
C LYS A 297 -0.57 20.05 -16.47
N HIS A 298 -0.28 18.75 -16.47
CA HIS A 298 -0.49 17.84 -17.58
C HIS A 298 -1.39 16.70 -17.16
N SER A 299 -2.13 16.14 -18.10
CA SER A 299 -3.05 15.04 -17.84
C SER A 299 -2.41 13.73 -18.30
N ASP A 300 -1.65 13.14 -17.38
CA ASP A 300 -1.05 11.82 -17.57
C ASP A 300 -2.07 10.73 -17.20
N VAL A 301 -2.48 9.93 -18.19
CA VAL A 301 -3.55 8.94 -18.05
C VAL A 301 -2.96 7.53 -18.06
N GLY A 302 -2.99 6.86 -16.91
CA GLY A 302 -2.71 5.45 -16.79
C GLY A 302 -3.80 4.58 -17.43
N VAL A 303 -3.44 3.45 -18.01
CA VAL A 303 -4.41 2.50 -18.58
C VAL A 303 -4.16 1.13 -17.99
N ALA A 304 -5.15 0.60 -17.29
CA ALA A 304 -5.06 -0.70 -16.65
C ALA A 304 -5.07 -1.81 -17.72
N VAL A 305 -3.92 -2.46 -17.91
CA VAL A 305 -3.74 -3.57 -18.85
C VAL A 305 -3.59 -4.88 -18.06
N SER A 306 -4.51 -5.81 -18.31
CA SER A 306 -4.43 -7.16 -17.76
C SER A 306 -3.30 -7.94 -18.42
N ILE A 307 -2.48 -8.60 -17.60
CA ILE A 307 -1.37 -9.45 -18.04
C ILE A 307 -1.40 -10.80 -17.29
N PRO A 308 -0.76 -11.86 -17.80
CA PRO A 308 -0.63 -13.09 -17.03
C PRO A 308 0.03 -12.82 -15.68
N GLY A 309 -0.65 -13.21 -14.59
CA GLY A 309 -0.18 -13.02 -13.22
C GLY A 309 -0.64 -11.73 -12.53
N GLY A 310 -1.20 -10.74 -13.25
CA GLY A 310 -1.64 -9.50 -12.59
C GLY A 310 -2.09 -8.38 -13.53
N LEU A 311 -1.88 -7.15 -13.07
CA LEU A 311 -2.26 -5.91 -13.75
C LEU A 311 -1.06 -4.97 -13.79
N ILE A 312 -0.81 -4.34 -14.94
CA ILE A 312 0.16 -3.25 -15.07
C ILE A 312 -0.54 -2.03 -15.67
N THR A 313 -0.12 -0.83 -15.27
CA THR A 313 -0.76 0.43 -15.66
C THR A 313 0.22 1.32 -16.41
N PRO A 314 0.51 1.05 -17.69
CA PRO A 314 1.26 1.99 -18.52
C PRO A 314 0.57 3.36 -18.59
N ILE A 315 1.36 4.41 -18.75
CA ILE A 315 0.90 5.80 -18.68
C ILE A 315 1.09 6.47 -20.03
N VAL A 316 -0.02 6.98 -20.58
CA VAL A 316 0.02 7.91 -21.71
C VAL A 316 0.26 9.31 -21.17
N ARG A 317 1.50 9.79 -21.29
CA ARG A 317 1.91 11.11 -20.80
C ARG A 317 1.31 12.23 -21.64
N GLN A 318 0.94 13.35 -21.00
CA GLN A 318 0.45 14.56 -21.66
C GLN A 318 -0.64 14.27 -22.71
N ALA A 319 -1.59 13.40 -22.36
CA ALA A 319 -2.60 12.91 -23.30
C ALA A 319 -3.52 14.04 -23.81
N GLU A 320 -3.62 15.15 -23.08
CA GLU A 320 -4.37 16.34 -23.48
C GLU A 320 -3.78 17.03 -24.71
N LEU A 321 -2.46 16.92 -24.94
CA LEU A 321 -1.77 17.55 -26.07
C LEU A 321 -1.71 16.65 -27.32
N LYS A 322 -1.95 15.35 -27.15
CA LYS A 322 -1.74 14.35 -28.21
C LYS A 322 -2.97 14.18 -29.10
N SER A 323 -2.75 13.90 -30.38
CA SER A 323 -3.84 13.50 -31.28
C SER A 323 -4.36 12.10 -30.93
N LEU A 324 -5.58 11.77 -31.36
CA LEU A 324 -6.15 10.43 -31.16
C LEU A 324 -5.30 9.33 -31.80
N SER A 325 -4.71 9.57 -32.98
CA SER A 325 -3.84 8.59 -33.65
C SER A 325 -2.52 8.37 -32.90
N THR A 326 -1.95 9.43 -32.32
CA THR A 326 -0.77 9.33 -31.44
C THR A 326 -1.10 8.49 -30.20
N ILE A 327 -2.21 8.78 -29.51
CA ILE A 327 -2.65 8.01 -28.33
C ILE A 327 -2.88 6.55 -28.70
N SER A 328 -3.56 6.27 -29.82
CA SER A 328 -3.85 4.90 -30.27
C SER A 328 -2.58 4.09 -30.54
N ASN A 329 -1.60 4.70 -31.22
CA ASN A 329 -0.33 4.04 -31.53
C ASN A 329 0.54 3.82 -30.28
N GLU A 330 0.65 4.83 -29.41
CA GLU A 330 1.36 4.70 -28.13
C GLU A 330 0.71 3.63 -27.24
N MET A 331 -0.61 3.64 -27.11
CA MET A 331 -1.33 2.68 -26.27
C MET A 331 -1.18 1.26 -26.82
N LYS A 332 -1.16 1.08 -28.14
CA LYS A 332 -0.92 -0.22 -28.75
C LYS A 332 0.48 -0.74 -28.44
N ASP A 333 1.50 0.11 -28.54
CA ASP A 333 2.89 -0.23 -28.18
C ASP A 333 3.03 -0.56 -26.68
N LEU A 334 2.56 0.35 -25.82
CA LEU A 334 2.58 0.19 -24.37
C LEU A 334 1.84 -1.08 -23.93
N ALA A 335 0.68 -1.38 -24.50
CA ALA A 335 -0.07 -2.61 -24.20
C ALA A 335 0.65 -3.86 -24.71
N GLY A 336 1.37 -3.79 -25.84
CA GLY A 336 2.21 -4.88 -26.33
C GLY A 336 3.35 -5.17 -25.34
N ARG A 337 4.14 -4.15 -25.03
CA ARG A 337 5.26 -4.25 -24.09
C ARG A 337 4.82 -4.60 -22.67
N ALA A 338 3.64 -4.16 -22.24
CA ALA A 338 3.03 -4.56 -20.97
C ALA A 338 2.83 -6.08 -20.89
N ARG A 339 2.19 -6.66 -21.91
CA ARG A 339 1.92 -8.11 -21.97
C ARG A 339 3.21 -8.92 -22.04
N ASP A 340 4.22 -8.39 -22.72
CA ASP A 340 5.54 -9.00 -22.85
C ASP A 340 6.45 -8.75 -21.63
N ARG A 341 5.98 -8.01 -20.60
CA ARG A 341 6.75 -7.61 -19.41
C ARG A 341 8.03 -6.82 -19.72
N LYS A 342 7.99 -5.97 -20.75
CA LYS A 342 9.11 -5.14 -21.26
C LYS A 342 8.92 -3.64 -21.03
N LEU A 343 8.00 -3.24 -20.15
CA LEU A 343 7.82 -1.84 -19.79
C LEU A 343 8.93 -1.39 -18.83
N MET A 344 9.49 -0.22 -19.10
CA MET A 344 10.42 0.45 -18.21
C MET A 344 9.67 1.05 -17.01
N PRO A 345 10.29 1.13 -15.81
CA PRO A 345 9.67 1.70 -14.62
C PRO A 345 9.00 3.07 -14.80
N GLN A 346 9.65 3.97 -15.53
CA GLN A 346 9.13 5.32 -15.81
C GLN A 346 7.81 5.35 -16.60
N GLU A 347 7.47 4.26 -17.28
CA GLU A 347 6.29 4.14 -18.13
C GLU A 347 5.05 3.70 -17.37
N TYR A 348 5.19 3.19 -16.14
CA TYR A 348 4.05 2.75 -15.31
C TYR A 348 4.10 3.30 -13.87
N GLN A 349 5.04 4.22 -13.58
CA GLN A 349 5.15 4.91 -12.29
C GLN A 349 4.77 6.39 -12.42
N GLY A 350 4.04 6.91 -11.42
CA GLY A 350 3.47 8.25 -11.46
C GLY A 350 2.11 8.25 -12.16
N GLY A 351 1.83 9.30 -12.93
CA GLY A 351 0.52 9.52 -13.54
C GLY A 351 -0.40 10.31 -12.62
N THR A 352 -1.49 10.82 -13.18
CA THR A 352 -2.47 11.65 -12.45
C THR A 352 -3.79 10.92 -12.19
N THR A 353 -4.20 10.13 -13.18
CA THR A 353 -5.43 9.34 -13.19
C THR A 353 -5.19 8.01 -13.87
N ALA A 354 -6.15 7.08 -13.77
CA ALA A 354 -6.17 5.87 -14.57
C ALA A 354 -7.54 5.59 -15.20
N VAL A 355 -7.53 4.82 -16.29
CA VAL A 355 -8.70 4.23 -16.93
C VAL A 355 -8.61 2.72 -16.83
N SER A 356 -9.70 2.07 -16.42
CA SER A 356 -9.85 0.62 -16.43
C SER A 356 -11.11 0.27 -17.20
N ASN A 357 -10.97 -0.54 -18.25
CA ASN A 357 -12.08 -0.89 -19.13
C ASN A 357 -12.34 -2.40 -19.11
N LEU A 358 -13.49 -2.79 -18.58
CA LEU A 358 -13.95 -4.18 -18.55
C LEU A 358 -15.18 -4.41 -19.45
N GLY A 359 -15.55 -3.43 -20.26
CA GLY A 359 -16.67 -3.56 -21.19
C GLY A 359 -16.49 -4.67 -22.22
N MET A 360 -15.25 -5.03 -22.56
CA MET A 360 -14.96 -6.17 -23.43
C MET A 360 -15.33 -7.53 -22.83
N PHE A 361 -15.48 -7.61 -21.51
CA PHE A 361 -15.93 -8.81 -20.79
C PHE A 361 -17.45 -8.79 -20.52
N GLY A 362 -18.18 -7.81 -21.05
CA GLY A 362 -19.63 -7.66 -20.82
C GLY A 362 -19.98 -7.11 -19.43
N VAL A 363 -19.02 -6.56 -18.69
CA VAL A 363 -19.28 -5.94 -17.39
C VAL A 363 -20.05 -4.64 -17.61
N LYS A 364 -21.28 -4.57 -17.10
CA LYS A 364 -22.13 -3.38 -17.21
C LYS A 364 -21.57 -2.18 -16.43
N GLU A 365 -21.19 -2.41 -15.19
CA GLU A 365 -20.70 -1.39 -14.25
C GLU A 365 -19.78 -2.06 -13.23
N PHE A 366 -18.72 -1.35 -12.80
CA PHE A 366 -17.88 -1.76 -11.69
C PHE A 366 -17.18 -0.54 -11.08
N SER A 367 -16.74 -0.66 -9.84
CA SER A 367 -15.93 0.38 -9.18
C SER A 367 -14.50 -0.12 -9.03
N ALA A 368 -13.53 0.65 -9.52
CA ALA A 368 -12.13 0.30 -9.43
C ALA A 368 -11.50 0.82 -8.12
N VAL A 369 -10.47 0.13 -7.65
CA VAL A 369 -9.63 0.61 -6.55
C VAL A 369 -8.57 1.53 -7.13
N ILE A 370 -8.40 2.70 -6.54
CA ILE A 370 -7.37 3.67 -6.93
C ILE A 370 -5.99 3.04 -6.70
N ASN A 371 -5.07 3.26 -7.63
CA ASN A 371 -3.66 2.88 -7.46
C ASN A 371 -2.85 4.16 -7.22
N PRO A 372 -2.41 4.45 -5.98
CA PRO A 372 -1.57 5.60 -5.70
C PRO A 372 -0.32 5.63 -6.62
N PRO A 373 0.11 6.81 -7.09
CA PRO A 373 -0.26 8.17 -6.64
C PRO A 373 -1.47 8.79 -7.35
N HIS A 374 -2.23 8.04 -8.16
CA HIS A 374 -3.44 8.59 -8.80
C HIS A 374 -4.47 9.04 -7.75
N ALA A 375 -5.13 10.18 -7.96
CA ALA A 375 -6.28 10.57 -7.14
C ALA A 375 -7.60 10.01 -7.66
N THR A 376 -7.66 9.59 -8.93
CA THR A 376 -8.89 9.09 -9.55
C THR A 376 -8.62 7.88 -10.45
N ILE A 377 -9.64 7.02 -10.58
CA ILE A 377 -9.67 5.97 -11.60
C ILE A 377 -11.06 5.88 -12.22
N LEU A 378 -11.14 5.89 -13.55
CA LEU A 378 -12.37 5.75 -14.31
C LEU A 378 -12.57 4.28 -14.72
N ALA A 379 -13.61 3.66 -14.18
CA ALA A 379 -14.06 2.33 -14.58
C ALA A 379 -15.07 2.44 -15.73
N VAL A 380 -14.80 1.73 -16.82
CA VAL A 380 -15.59 1.78 -18.06
C VAL A 380 -16.28 0.45 -18.30
N GLY A 381 -17.61 0.48 -18.30
CA GLY A 381 -18.45 -0.67 -18.57
C GLY A 381 -18.67 -0.95 -20.06
N ALA A 382 -19.51 -1.95 -20.35
CA ALA A 382 -19.90 -2.32 -21.69
C ALA A 382 -20.79 -1.25 -22.34
N GLY A 383 -20.55 -0.98 -23.62
CA GLY A 383 -21.50 -0.25 -24.46
C GLY A 383 -22.58 -1.21 -24.97
N GLU A 384 -23.82 -1.01 -24.52
CA GLU A 384 -24.95 -1.87 -24.88
C GLU A 384 -26.12 -1.05 -25.44
N GLN A 385 -26.91 -1.64 -26.34
CA GLN A 385 -28.12 -0.98 -26.86
C GLN A 385 -29.19 -0.94 -25.76
N ARG A 386 -29.66 0.25 -25.43
CA ARG A 386 -30.71 0.48 -24.44
C ARG A 386 -31.82 1.33 -25.03
N ALA A 387 -33.02 1.14 -24.50
CA ALA A 387 -34.14 2.03 -24.77
C ALA A 387 -33.96 3.32 -23.95
N VAL A 388 -33.88 4.45 -24.64
CA VAL A 388 -33.71 5.78 -24.05
C VAL A 388 -34.82 6.71 -24.51
N VAL A 389 -35.11 7.75 -23.75
CA VAL A 389 -36.10 8.77 -24.14
C VAL A 389 -35.36 9.95 -24.78
N LYS A 390 -35.66 10.21 -26.05
CA LYS A 390 -35.16 11.38 -26.81
C LYS A 390 -36.34 12.23 -27.25
N ASP A 391 -36.36 13.49 -26.83
CA ASP A 391 -37.44 14.45 -27.14
C ASP A 391 -38.86 13.91 -26.84
N GLY A 392 -39.01 13.18 -25.74
CA GLY A 392 -40.27 12.56 -25.33
C GLY A 392 -40.66 11.29 -26.09
N THR A 393 -39.80 10.79 -26.98
CA THR A 393 -40.03 9.54 -27.74
C THR A 393 -39.06 8.44 -27.33
N LEU A 394 -39.50 7.18 -27.37
CA LEU A 394 -38.64 6.04 -27.11
C LEU A 394 -37.73 5.80 -28.33
N ALA A 395 -36.42 5.79 -28.10
CA ALA A 395 -35.39 5.50 -29.09
C ALA A 395 -34.45 4.42 -28.57
N VAL A 396 -33.66 3.83 -29.47
CA VAL A 396 -32.56 2.94 -29.11
C VAL A 396 -31.26 3.72 -29.23
N ALA A 397 -30.43 3.67 -28.19
CA ALA A 397 -29.09 4.27 -28.18
C ALA A 397 -28.07 3.28 -27.63
N THR A 398 -26.82 3.39 -28.07
CA THR A 398 -25.72 2.64 -27.46
C THR A 398 -25.25 3.38 -26.21
N VAL A 399 -25.45 2.81 -25.03
CA VAL A 399 -25.17 3.46 -23.75
C VAL A 399 -24.03 2.75 -23.03
N MET A 400 -23.10 3.52 -22.49
CA MET A 400 -21.98 3.06 -21.68
C MET A 400 -22.04 3.67 -20.29
N SER A 401 -22.05 2.83 -19.26
CA SER A 401 -21.93 3.28 -17.87
C SER A 401 -20.46 3.47 -17.52
N VAL A 402 -20.12 4.59 -16.89
CA VAL A 402 -18.79 4.87 -16.36
C VAL A 402 -18.87 5.24 -14.89
N THR A 403 -17.95 4.70 -14.10
CA THR A 403 -17.85 4.95 -12.66
C THR A 403 -16.50 5.55 -12.32
N LEU A 404 -16.49 6.80 -11.87
CA LEU A 404 -15.30 7.46 -11.36
C LEU A 404 -15.15 7.14 -9.88
N SER A 405 -14.00 6.58 -9.52
CA SER A 405 -13.57 6.44 -8.12
C SER A 405 -12.60 7.56 -7.81
N THR A 406 -12.82 8.29 -6.71
CA THR A 406 -11.99 9.43 -6.31
C THR A 406 -11.43 9.25 -4.89
N ASP A 407 -10.22 9.76 -4.67
CA ASP A 407 -9.73 10.06 -3.33
C ASP A 407 -10.48 11.29 -2.83
N HIS A 408 -11.44 11.09 -1.92
CA HIS A 408 -12.33 12.16 -1.47
C HIS A 408 -11.57 13.29 -0.73
N ARG A 409 -10.30 13.09 -0.36
CA ARG A 409 -9.45 14.17 0.19
C ARG A 409 -9.00 15.16 -0.89
N ALA A 410 -8.77 14.67 -2.11
CA ALA A 410 -8.29 15.47 -3.23
C ALA A 410 -9.44 15.93 -4.14
N VAL A 411 -10.43 15.06 -4.36
CA VAL A 411 -11.55 15.33 -5.27
C VAL A 411 -12.87 15.04 -4.56
N ASP A 412 -13.57 16.11 -4.21
CA ASP A 412 -14.90 16.03 -3.58
C ASP A 412 -16.01 15.64 -4.58
N GLY A 413 -17.23 15.45 -4.07
CA GLY A 413 -18.35 15.01 -4.90
C GLY A 413 -18.78 16.02 -5.97
N ALA A 414 -18.68 17.33 -5.72
CA ALA A 414 -19.05 18.35 -6.69
C ALA A 414 -17.99 18.45 -7.79
N LEU A 415 -16.72 18.42 -7.42
CA LEU A 415 -15.59 18.44 -8.34
C LEU A 415 -15.54 17.16 -9.19
N GLY A 416 -15.77 15.99 -8.58
CA GLY A 416 -15.91 14.73 -9.30
C GLY A 416 -17.08 14.72 -10.29
N ALA A 417 -18.21 15.33 -9.93
CA ALA A 417 -19.36 15.48 -10.82
C ALA A 417 -19.06 16.43 -11.99
N GLN A 418 -18.33 17.53 -11.76
CA GLN A 418 -17.87 18.43 -12.82
C GLN A 418 -16.93 17.72 -13.79
N LEU A 419 -15.98 16.94 -13.27
CA LEU A 419 -15.07 16.13 -14.09
C LEU A 419 -15.83 15.12 -14.95
N LEU A 420 -16.78 14.39 -14.38
CA LEU A 420 -17.62 13.45 -15.12
C LEU A 420 -18.53 14.14 -16.15
N ALA A 421 -19.03 15.34 -15.85
CA ALA A 421 -19.81 16.12 -16.80
C ALA A 421 -18.97 16.55 -18.00
N ALA A 422 -17.75 17.04 -17.78
CA ALA A 422 -16.80 17.36 -18.84
C ALA A 422 -16.45 16.12 -19.68
N PHE A 423 -16.10 15.01 -19.03
CA PHE A 423 -15.84 13.73 -19.69
C PHE A 423 -17.02 13.27 -20.55
N LYS A 424 -18.24 13.27 -19.99
CA LYS A 424 -19.47 12.91 -20.68
C LYS A 424 -19.70 13.79 -21.90
N GLY A 425 -19.52 15.11 -21.76
CA GLY A 425 -19.63 16.07 -22.85
C GLY A 425 -18.74 15.71 -24.04
N TYR A 426 -17.49 15.33 -23.79
CA TYR A 426 -16.56 14.88 -24.83
C TYR A 426 -16.96 13.54 -25.45
N ILE A 427 -17.43 12.56 -24.66
CA ILE A 427 -17.85 11.26 -25.18
C ILE A 427 -19.09 11.39 -26.08
N GLU A 428 -20.08 12.17 -25.67
CA GLU A 428 -21.32 12.37 -26.44
C GLU A 428 -21.13 13.32 -27.62
N ASN A 429 -20.18 14.26 -27.55
CA ASN A 429 -19.84 15.20 -28.62
C ASN A 429 -18.36 15.07 -29.04
N PRO A 430 -17.99 13.95 -29.68
CA PRO A 430 -16.58 13.59 -29.89
C PRO A 430 -15.83 14.51 -30.87
N PHE A 431 -16.52 15.32 -31.68
CA PHE A 431 -15.91 16.36 -32.51
C PHE A 431 -15.18 17.42 -31.69
N ALA A 432 -15.63 17.69 -30.47
CA ALA A 432 -14.98 18.65 -29.57
C ALA A 432 -13.57 18.21 -29.15
N MET A 433 -13.23 16.92 -29.31
CA MET A 433 -11.88 16.41 -29.03
C MET A 433 -10.86 16.73 -30.14
N LEU A 434 -11.31 17.21 -31.31
CA LEU A 434 -10.49 17.40 -32.51
C LEU A 434 -10.01 18.85 -32.70
N VAL A 435 -10.51 19.80 -31.92
CA VAL A 435 -10.27 21.24 -32.09
C VAL A 435 -9.43 21.81 -30.96
#